data_AF-A0A7Y3JPK6-F1
#
_entry.id   AF-A0A7Y3JPK6-F1
#
_cell.length_a   1.000
_cell.length_b   1.000
_cell.length_c   1.000
_cell.angle_alpha   90.00
_cell.angle_beta   90.00
_cell.angle_gamma   90.00
#
_symmetry.space_group_name_H-M   'P 1'
#
loop_
_entity.id
_entity.type
_entity.pdbx_description
1 polymer ?
#
loop_
_entity_poly.entity_id
_entity_poly.type
_entity_poly.pdbx_seq_one_letter_code
_entity_poly.pdbx_strand_id
1 'polypeptide(L)'
;MKSVVASAEQRWVGLLLAGAIVAAWLTVHIICIFFWNLEPRTAPAVLAIILLQAWLSTGLFIIAHDAMHGALAPGRPRVNRWMGTLCLALYAALSYRQLAPSHARHHRHAGTADDPDFHAAEPTRAGPWFLAFFRSYYTHGQILRITLVAIVYMLLRASLSNIVMFWAMPALLALWQLFFFGTYLPHRHEAAGFADHHRARSTQLSPMMSLITCFHFGGYHHEHHLSPATPWWALPRLTRR
;
A
#
# COMPACT_ATOMS: atom_id res chain seq x y z
N MET A 1 4.07 -3.72 21.30
CA MET A 1 3.51 -5.06 21.54
C MET A 1 4.26 -6.08 20.70
N LYS A 2 4.42 -7.33 21.15
CA LYS A 2 5.02 -8.41 20.33
C LYS A 2 3.97 -8.91 19.34
N SER A 3 4.40 -9.36 18.17
CA SER A 3 3.54 -10.05 17.20
C SER A 3 2.88 -11.28 17.83
N VAL A 4 1.71 -11.66 17.32
CA VAL A 4 1.03 -12.91 17.69
C VAL A 4 1.62 -14.16 17.04
N VAL A 5 2.67 -13.99 16.21
CA VAL A 5 3.36 -15.09 15.54
C VAL A 5 4.83 -15.15 15.96
N ALA A 6 5.38 -16.37 16.03
CA ALA A 6 6.80 -16.56 16.33
C ALA A 6 7.69 -15.87 15.27
N SER A 7 8.77 -15.21 15.70
CA SER A 7 9.60 -14.39 14.81
C SER A 7 10.22 -15.17 13.62
N ALA A 8 10.46 -16.47 13.78
CA ALA A 8 10.97 -17.32 12.71
C ALA A 8 9.90 -17.61 11.64
N GLU A 9 8.71 -18.09 12.05
CA GLU A 9 7.55 -18.28 11.16
C GLU A 9 7.21 -16.97 10.45
N GLN A 10 7.13 -15.87 11.21
CA GLN A 10 6.80 -14.56 10.68
C GLN A 10 7.75 -14.13 9.56
N ARG A 11 9.05 -14.33 9.76
CA ARG A 11 10.08 -14.00 8.77
C ARG A 11 9.95 -14.87 7.52
N TRP A 12 9.80 -16.18 7.68
CA TRP A 12 9.74 -17.10 6.54
C TRP A 12 8.48 -16.90 5.70
N VAL A 13 7.31 -16.86 6.34
CA VAL A 13 6.03 -16.62 5.65
C VAL A 13 6.01 -15.22 5.03
N GLY A 14 6.45 -14.21 5.77
CA GLY A 14 6.51 -12.83 5.27
C GLY A 14 7.38 -12.68 4.02
N LEU A 15 8.60 -13.23 4.02
CA LEU A 15 9.50 -13.16 2.87
C LEU A 15 9.00 -13.99 1.67
N LEU A 16 8.36 -15.15 1.91
CA LEU A 16 7.78 -15.97 0.86
C LEU A 16 6.61 -15.25 0.18
N LEU A 17 5.69 -14.68 0.97
CA LEU A 17 4.55 -13.92 0.43
C LEU A 17 5.03 -12.64 -0.28
N ALA A 18 6.02 -11.94 0.27
CA ALA A 18 6.62 -10.78 -0.39
C ALA A 18 7.24 -11.15 -1.75
N GLY A 19 8.00 -12.25 -1.80
CA GLY A 19 8.57 -12.77 -3.04
C GLY A 19 7.50 -13.12 -4.07
N ALA A 20 6.41 -13.80 -3.65
CA ALA A 20 5.31 -14.16 -4.53
C ALA A 20 4.58 -12.93 -5.10
N ILE A 21 4.30 -11.92 -4.27
CA ILE A 21 3.65 -10.67 -4.70
C ILE A 21 4.55 -9.89 -5.65
N VAL A 22 5.84 -9.75 -5.34
CA VAL A 22 6.81 -9.07 -6.22
C VAL A 22 6.93 -9.79 -7.56
N ALA A 23 7.04 -11.12 -7.56
CA ALA A 23 7.13 -11.92 -8.78
C ALA A 23 5.84 -11.82 -9.61
N ALA A 24 4.66 -11.89 -8.99
CA ALA A 24 3.38 -11.73 -9.68
C ALA A 24 3.26 -10.33 -10.28
N TRP A 25 3.60 -9.28 -9.51
CA TRP A 25 3.58 -7.89 -9.98
C TRP A 25 4.50 -7.70 -11.18
N LEU A 26 5.75 -8.18 -11.11
CA LEU A 26 6.72 -8.07 -12.21
C LEU A 26 6.27 -8.85 -13.44
N THR A 27 5.68 -10.03 -13.25
CA THR A 27 5.18 -10.87 -14.34
C THR A 27 4.07 -10.16 -15.10
N VAL A 28 3.04 -9.68 -14.40
CA VAL A 28 1.92 -8.96 -15.03
C VAL A 28 2.42 -7.66 -15.66
N HIS A 29 3.24 -6.89 -14.94
CA HIS A 29 3.81 -5.62 -15.40
C HIS A 29 4.61 -5.78 -16.69
N ILE A 30 5.60 -6.70 -16.72
CA ILE A 30 6.48 -6.90 -17.87
C ILE A 30 5.69 -7.48 -19.05
N ILE A 31 4.87 -8.52 -18.82
CA ILE A 31 4.10 -9.14 -19.90
C ILE A 31 3.16 -8.11 -20.53
N CYS A 32 2.42 -7.35 -19.71
CA CYS A 32 1.42 -6.44 -20.25
C CYS A 32 2.04 -5.19 -20.89
N ILE A 33 3.14 -4.67 -20.36
CA ILE A 33 3.81 -3.50 -20.94
C ILE A 33 4.40 -3.83 -22.31
N PHE A 34 5.12 -4.95 -22.43
CA PHE A 34 5.92 -5.25 -23.61
C PHE A 34 5.24 -6.13 -24.65
N PHE A 35 4.25 -6.93 -24.25
CA PHE A 35 3.70 -7.98 -25.11
C PHE A 35 2.18 -7.94 -25.28
N TRP A 36 1.44 -7.14 -24.50
CA TRP A 36 -0.01 -7.04 -24.68
C TRP A 36 -0.37 -6.17 -25.88
N ASN A 37 -1.30 -6.64 -26.70
CA ASN A 37 -1.88 -5.88 -27.80
C ASN A 37 -3.23 -5.30 -27.36
N LEU A 38 -3.34 -3.96 -27.35
CA LEU A 38 -4.58 -3.28 -26.96
C LEU A 38 -5.56 -3.25 -28.13
N GLU A 39 -6.64 -4.02 -28.00
CA GLU A 39 -7.73 -4.06 -28.97
C GLU A 39 -9.08 -4.01 -28.25
N PRO A 40 -10.16 -3.46 -28.87
CA PRO A 40 -11.47 -3.34 -28.23
C PRO A 40 -12.01 -4.68 -27.67
N ARG A 41 -11.76 -5.79 -28.37
CA ARG A 41 -12.19 -7.13 -27.93
C ARG A 41 -11.52 -7.61 -26.64
N THR A 42 -10.37 -7.04 -26.28
CA THR A 42 -9.62 -7.39 -25.06
C THR A 42 -9.99 -6.51 -23.86
N ALA A 43 -10.89 -5.54 -24.02
CA ALA A 43 -11.22 -4.55 -22.98
C ALA A 43 -11.61 -5.16 -21.61
N PRO A 44 -12.42 -6.24 -21.53
CA PRO A 44 -12.72 -6.88 -20.25
C PRO A 44 -11.46 -7.46 -19.57
N ALA A 45 -10.56 -8.07 -20.35
CA ALA A 45 -9.30 -8.59 -19.83
C ALA A 45 -8.37 -7.46 -19.38
N VAL A 46 -8.29 -6.36 -20.15
CA VAL A 46 -7.53 -5.17 -19.77
C VAL A 46 -8.02 -4.61 -18.43
N LEU A 47 -9.33 -4.49 -18.23
CA LEU A 47 -9.89 -4.03 -16.96
C LEU A 47 -9.52 -4.98 -15.81
N ALA A 48 -9.65 -6.30 -16.00
CA ALA A 48 -9.26 -7.29 -14.99
C ALA A 48 -7.77 -7.20 -14.63
N ILE A 49 -6.91 -7.03 -15.63
CA ILE A 49 -5.45 -6.85 -15.44
C ILE A 49 -5.16 -5.55 -14.68
N ILE A 50 -5.84 -4.45 -15.01
CA ILE A 50 -5.69 -3.17 -14.30
C ILE A 50 -6.02 -3.35 -12.81
N LEU A 51 -7.13 -4.00 -12.50
CA LEU A 51 -7.56 -4.26 -11.12
C LEU A 51 -6.59 -5.20 -10.39
N LEU A 52 -6.13 -6.26 -11.05
CA LEU A 52 -5.12 -7.17 -10.50
C LEU A 52 -3.81 -6.44 -10.21
N GLN A 53 -3.31 -5.66 -11.18
CA GLN A 53 -2.08 -4.91 -11.05
C GLN A 53 -2.18 -3.82 -9.98
N ALA A 54 -3.36 -3.21 -9.82
CA ALA A 54 -3.63 -2.25 -8.74
C ALA A 54 -3.57 -2.96 -7.38
N TRP A 55 -4.23 -4.13 -7.24
CA TRP A 55 -4.19 -4.90 -6.01
C TRP A 55 -2.78 -5.39 -5.66
N LEU A 56 -1.99 -5.85 -6.65
CA LEU A 56 -0.59 -6.21 -6.45
C LEU A 56 0.27 -4.99 -6.05
N SER A 57 -0.02 -3.82 -6.62
CA SER A 57 0.65 -2.56 -6.27
C SER A 57 0.34 -2.12 -4.82
N THR A 58 -0.91 -2.27 -4.39
CA THR A 58 -1.31 -2.15 -2.98
C THR A 58 -0.50 -3.13 -2.12
N GLY A 59 -0.35 -4.38 -2.57
CA GLY A 59 0.48 -5.39 -1.91
C GLY A 59 1.95 -5.00 -1.75
N LEU A 60 2.57 -4.40 -2.77
CA LEU A 60 3.92 -3.84 -2.68
C LEU A 60 4.02 -2.80 -1.55
N PHE A 61 3.06 -1.88 -1.47
CA PHE A 61 3.03 -0.88 -0.41
C PHE A 61 2.87 -1.53 0.97
N ILE A 62 2.01 -2.54 1.10
CA ILE A 62 1.80 -3.27 2.36
C ILE A 62 3.05 -4.02 2.82
N ILE A 63 3.80 -4.63 1.89
CA ILE A 63 5.12 -5.23 2.23
C ILE A 63 6.08 -4.17 2.75
N ALA A 64 6.11 -2.99 2.12
CA ALA A 64 6.96 -1.89 2.56
C ALA A 64 6.53 -1.34 3.93
N HIS A 65 5.23 -1.25 4.17
CA HIS A 65 4.64 -0.89 5.45
C HIS A 65 5.07 -1.87 6.56
N ASP A 66 4.93 -3.17 6.34
CA ASP A 66 5.37 -4.19 7.32
C ASP A 66 6.88 -4.12 7.55
N ALA A 67 7.66 -3.78 6.52
CA ALA A 67 9.08 -3.49 6.67
C ALA A 67 9.37 -2.26 7.53
N MET A 68 8.56 -1.19 7.46
CA MET A 68 8.71 0.01 8.31
C MET A 68 8.53 -0.31 9.79
N HIS A 69 7.67 -1.28 10.11
CA HIS A 69 7.51 -1.80 11.48
C HIS A 69 8.52 -2.89 11.87
N GLY A 70 9.34 -3.36 10.93
CA GLY A 70 10.21 -4.52 11.12
C GLY A 70 9.45 -5.85 11.19
N ALA A 71 8.16 -5.84 10.86
CA ALA A 71 7.27 -7.00 10.89
C ALA A 71 7.52 -7.98 9.74
N LEU A 72 8.01 -7.51 8.58
CA LEU A 72 8.29 -8.42 7.46
C LEU A 72 9.40 -9.43 7.80
N ALA A 73 10.48 -8.96 8.43
CA ALA A 73 11.59 -9.82 8.84
C ALA A 73 12.10 -9.45 10.25
N PRO A 74 11.44 -9.92 11.33
CA PRO A 74 11.80 -9.56 12.69
C PRO A 74 13.26 -9.87 13.02
N GLY A 75 13.95 -8.92 13.66
CA GLY A 75 15.37 -9.02 14.00
C GLY A 75 16.33 -8.84 12.82
N ARG A 76 15.84 -8.52 11.60
CA ARG A 76 16.66 -8.33 10.40
C ARG A 76 16.42 -6.94 9.78
N PRO A 77 16.84 -5.83 10.43
CA PRO A 77 16.50 -4.48 9.99
C PRO A 77 17.03 -4.14 8.59
N ARG A 78 18.17 -4.72 8.18
CA ARG A 78 18.72 -4.55 6.83
C ARG A 78 17.81 -5.17 5.75
N VAL A 79 17.23 -6.33 6.02
CA VAL A 79 16.32 -7.02 5.10
C VAL A 79 15.03 -6.24 4.94
N ASN A 80 14.44 -5.77 6.05
CA ASN A 80 13.25 -4.92 6.02
C ASN A 80 13.52 -3.65 5.19
N ARG A 81 14.60 -2.92 5.48
CA ARG A 81 14.93 -1.70 4.74
C ARG A 81 15.12 -1.96 3.25
N TRP A 82 15.84 -3.02 2.88
CA TRP A 82 16.06 -3.35 1.48
C TRP A 82 14.74 -3.71 0.77
N MET A 83 13.95 -4.61 1.36
CA MET A 83 12.69 -5.05 0.74
C MET A 83 11.67 -3.91 0.66
N GLY A 84 11.53 -3.12 1.72
CA GLY A 84 10.65 -1.95 1.70
C GLY A 84 11.09 -0.90 0.68
N THR A 85 12.40 -0.71 0.50
CA THR A 85 12.92 0.18 -0.55
C THR A 85 12.61 -0.37 -1.95
N LEU A 86 12.82 -1.66 -2.17
CA LEU A 86 12.50 -2.32 -3.44
C LEU A 86 11.01 -2.20 -3.77
N CYS A 87 10.12 -2.57 -2.84
CA CYS A 87 8.68 -2.54 -3.08
C CYS A 87 8.15 -1.12 -3.35
N LEU A 88 8.64 -0.11 -2.63
CA LEU A 88 8.29 1.30 -2.89
C LEU A 88 8.87 1.82 -4.22
N ALA A 89 10.05 1.36 -4.60
CA ALA A 89 10.64 1.68 -5.90
C ALA A 89 9.81 1.10 -7.05
N LEU A 90 9.41 -0.17 -6.95
CA LEU A 90 8.55 -0.85 -7.93
C LEU A 90 7.17 -0.21 -8.02
N TYR A 91 6.56 0.11 -6.88
CA TYR A 91 5.20 0.66 -6.84
C TYR A 91 5.10 1.98 -7.63
N ALA A 92 5.89 2.98 -7.27
CA ALA A 92 5.85 4.29 -7.93
C ALA A 92 7.11 5.11 -7.68
N ALA A 93 8.29 4.49 -7.62
CA ALA A 93 9.56 5.17 -7.32
C ALA A 93 9.55 6.00 -6.01
N LEU A 94 8.78 5.53 -5.01
CA LEU A 94 8.61 6.18 -3.71
C LEU A 94 9.85 5.99 -2.83
N SER A 95 10.07 6.92 -1.90
CA SER A 95 11.24 6.90 -1.02
C SER A 95 10.93 6.28 0.33
N TYR A 96 11.50 5.10 0.60
CA TYR A 96 11.44 4.47 1.94
C TYR A 96 11.97 5.39 3.03
N ARG A 97 13.03 6.17 2.74
CA ARG A 97 13.64 7.11 3.68
C ARG A 97 12.69 8.23 4.10
N GLN A 98 11.77 8.63 3.22
CA GLN A 98 10.77 9.67 3.52
C GLN A 98 9.50 9.06 4.14
N LEU A 99 9.03 7.95 3.59
CA LEU A 99 7.78 7.31 4.05
C LEU A 99 7.90 6.70 5.45
N ALA A 100 9.00 6.01 5.77
CA ALA A 100 9.14 5.35 7.07
C ALA A 100 8.99 6.31 8.29
N PRO A 101 9.67 7.48 8.35
CA PRO A 101 9.46 8.42 9.45
C PRO A 101 8.07 9.09 9.41
N SER A 102 7.49 9.30 8.22
CA SER A 102 6.13 9.84 8.06
C SER A 102 5.10 8.88 8.65
N HIS A 103 5.18 7.60 8.29
CA HIS A 103 4.35 6.52 8.81
C HIS A 103 4.48 6.38 10.34
N ALA A 104 5.71 6.48 10.86
CA ALA A 104 5.93 6.47 12.29
C ALA A 104 5.29 7.69 13.00
N ARG A 105 5.21 8.85 12.32
CA ARG A 105 4.54 10.05 12.85
C ARG A 105 3.02 9.87 12.83
N HIS A 106 2.46 9.27 11.78
CA HIS A 106 1.06 8.87 11.70
C HIS A 106 0.69 8.00 12.92
N HIS A 107 1.40 6.90 13.17
CA HIS A 107 1.12 6.03 14.34
C HIS A 107 1.20 6.73 15.70
N ARG A 108 2.05 7.76 15.85
CA ARG A 108 2.20 8.51 17.11
C ARG A 108 1.11 9.56 17.32
N HIS A 109 0.65 10.17 16.24
CA HIS A 109 -0.22 11.36 16.29
C HIS A 109 -1.53 11.16 15.53
N ALA A 110 -1.92 9.91 15.26
CA ALA A 110 -3.04 9.55 14.41
C ALA A 110 -4.29 10.38 14.71
N GLY A 111 -4.89 10.94 13.65
CA GLY A 111 -6.09 11.77 13.75
C GLY A 111 -5.91 13.12 14.44
N THR A 112 -4.68 13.66 14.47
CA THR A 112 -4.39 15.04 14.92
C THR A 112 -3.76 15.87 13.80
N ALA A 113 -3.60 17.18 14.02
CA ALA A 113 -2.92 18.07 13.07
C ALA A 113 -1.45 17.69 12.79
N ASP A 114 -0.81 16.90 13.67
CA ASP A 114 0.59 16.45 13.49
C ASP A 114 0.70 15.14 12.69
N ASP A 115 -0.43 14.49 12.39
CA ASP A 115 -0.47 13.31 11.54
C ASP A 115 -0.39 13.70 10.04
N PRO A 116 0.68 13.30 9.33
CA PRO A 116 0.85 13.66 7.92
C PRO A 116 -0.19 13.05 7.00
N ASP A 117 -0.85 11.98 7.45
CA ASP A 117 -1.86 11.26 6.69
C ASP A 117 -3.26 11.80 6.97
N PHE A 118 -3.43 12.66 7.98
CA PHE A 118 -4.72 13.19 8.40
C PHE A 118 -4.97 14.61 7.89
N HIS A 119 -6.20 14.86 7.42
CA HIS A 119 -6.60 16.19 6.99
C HIS A 119 -7.48 16.86 8.05
N ALA A 120 -6.84 17.53 9.01
CA ALA A 120 -7.52 18.15 10.15
C ALA A 120 -8.55 19.24 9.77
N ALA A 121 -8.35 19.94 8.64
CA ALA A 121 -9.27 20.97 8.18
C ALA A 121 -10.59 20.37 7.67
N GLU A 122 -10.56 19.18 7.06
CA GLU A 122 -11.77 18.50 6.57
C GLU A 122 -11.76 16.98 6.88
N PRO A 123 -11.90 16.61 8.18
CA PRO A 123 -11.66 15.25 8.65
C PRO A 123 -12.80 14.27 8.32
N THR A 124 -13.81 14.71 7.59
CA THR A 124 -14.99 13.93 7.18
C THR A 124 -15.18 13.88 5.66
N ARG A 125 -14.35 14.58 4.87
CA ARG A 125 -14.51 14.72 3.41
C ARG A 125 -13.37 14.04 2.66
N ALA A 126 -13.66 12.89 2.04
CA ALA A 126 -12.69 12.07 1.32
C ALA A 126 -11.94 12.83 0.21
N GLY A 127 -12.63 13.66 -0.58
CA GLY A 127 -12.04 14.34 -1.74
C GLY A 127 -10.92 15.34 -1.38
N PRO A 128 -11.23 16.39 -0.58
CA PRO A 128 -10.21 17.34 -0.11
C PRO A 128 -9.06 16.65 0.65
N TRP A 129 -9.39 15.64 1.46
CA TRP A 129 -8.38 14.87 2.18
C TRP A 129 -7.48 14.08 1.22
N PHE A 130 -8.03 13.38 0.22
CA PHE A 130 -7.23 12.67 -0.78
C PHE A 130 -6.23 13.60 -1.48
N LEU A 131 -6.66 14.81 -1.81
CA LEU A 131 -5.80 15.81 -2.43
C LEU A 131 -4.68 16.29 -1.48
N ALA A 132 -4.99 16.51 -0.20
CA ALA A 132 -4.00 16.83 0.81
C ALA A 132 -2.98 15.69 0.99
N PHE A 133 -3.47 14.45 1.12
CA PHE A 133 -2.66 13.24 1.25
C PHE A 133 -1.72 13.06 0.05
N PHE A 134 -2.24 13.17 -1.18
CA PHE A 134 -1.44 13.09 -2.39
C PHE A 134 -0.33 14.14 -2.42
N ARG A 135 -0.65 15.40 -2.04
CA ARG A 135 0.33 16.49 -2.00
C ARG A 135 1.41 16.29 -0.95
N SER A 136 1.09 15.69 0.20
CA SER A 136 2.06 15.38 1.26
C SER A 136 3.16 14.42 0.79
N TYR A 137 2.86 13.53 -0.14
CA TYR A 137 3.78 12.49 -0.61
C TYR A 137 4.32 12.69 -2.02
N TYR A 138 3.72 13.61 -2.78
CA TYR A 138 4.20 13.99 -4.09
C TYR A 138 5.62 14.59 -4.01
N THR A 139 6.50 14.16 -4.92
CA THR A 139 7.78 14.84 -5.14
C THR A 139 8.09 14.94 -6.64
N HIS A 140 8.63 16.08 -7.08
CA HIS A 140 9.08 16.23 -8.48
C HIS A 140 10.13 15.19 -8.86
N GLY A 141 11.00 14.80 -7.92
CA GLY A 141 12.00 13.76 -8.14
C GLY A 141 11.39 12.37 -8.39
N GLN A 142 10.26 12.04 -7.76
CA GLN A 142 9.52 10.80 -8.05
C GLN A 142 8.98 10.81 -9.48
N ILE A 143 8.33 11.90 -9.89
CA ILE A 143 7.82 12.03 -11.25
C ILE A 143 8.95 11.90 -12.26
N LEU A 144 10.08 12.58 -12.05
CA LEU A 144 11.25 12.44 -12.91
C LEU A 144 11.71 10.98 -13.04
N ARG A 145 11.81 10.23 -11.93
CA ARG A 145 12.21 8.81 -11.97
C ARG A 145 11.22 7.95 -12.76
N ILE A 146 9.91 8.12 -12.53
CA ILE A 146 8.87 7.39 -13.27
C ILE A 146 8.96 7.72 -14.76
N THR A 147 9.10 9.00 -15.11
CA THR A 147 9.25 9.45 -16.50
C THR A 147 10.49 8.85 -17.16
N LEU A 148 11.63 8.82 -16.48
CA LEU A 148 12.85 8.20 -17.02
C LEU A 148 12.67 6.70 -17.29
N VAL A 149 12.02 5.97 -16.37
CA VAL A 149 11.72 4.54 -16.58
C VAL A 149 10.74 4.35 -17.75
N ALA A 150 9.71 5.19 -17.86
CA ALA A 150 8.78 5.14 -18.98
C ALA A 150 9.49 5.41 -20.33
N ILE A 151 10.42 6.37 -20.38
CA ILE A 151 11.26 6.62 -21.56
C ILE A 151 12.10 5.38 -21.89
N VAL A 152 12.74 4.76 -20.89
CA VAL A 152 13.50 3.51 -21.11
C VAL A 152 12.61 2.41 -21.67
N TYR A 153 11.41 2.22 -21.15
CA TYR A 153 10.46 1.23 -21.70
C TYR A 153 10.08 1.54 -23.15
N MET A 154 9.83 2.81 -23.48
CA MET A 154 9.54 3.23 -24.86
C MET A 154 10.73 2.99 -25.81
N LEU A 155 11.96 3.23 -25.36
CA LEU A 155 13.18 2.90 -26.11
C LEU A 155 13.31 1.37 -26.33
N LEU A 156 12.82 0.58 -25.38
CA LEU A 156 12.67 -0.88 -25.47
C LEU A 156 11.38 -1.32 -26.20
N ARG A 157 10.77 -0.44 -26.99
CA ARG A 157 9.59 -0.69 -27.85
C ARG A 157 8.26 -0.88 -27.11
N ALA A 158 8.16 -0.59 -25.82
CA ALA A 158 6.86 -0.53 -25.16
C ALA A 158 6.02 0.65 -25.68
N SER A 159 4.71 0.44 -25.84
CA SER A 159 3.80 1.52 -26.20
C SER A 159 3.47 2.40 -24.98
N LEU A 160 3.31 3.71 -25.20
CA LEU A 160 2.86 4.61 -24.13
C LEU A 160 1.50 4.18 -23.58
N SER A 161 0.60 3.70 -24.44
CA SER A 161 -0.72 3.20 -24.03
C SER A 161 -0.60 2.02 -23.07
N ASN A 162 0.30 1.06 -23.32
CA ASN A 162 0.52 -0.06 -22.41
C ASN A 162 1.11 0.40 -21.08
N ILE A 163 2.07 1.34 -21.11
CA ILE A 163 2.65 1.94 -19.90
C ILE A 163 1.55 2.62 -19.07
N VAL A 164 0.68 3.40 -19.69
CA VAL A 164 -0.42 4.08 -18.99
C VAL A 164 -1.41 3.07 -18.43
N MET A 165 -1.84 2.11 -19.26
CA MET A 165 -2.86 1.12 -18.92
C MET A 165 -2.39 0.15 -17.84
N PHE A 166 -1.16 -0.34 -17.92
CA PHE A 166 -0.69 -1.42 -17.05
C PHE A 166 0.29 -0.98 -15.96
N TRP A 167 0.64 0.30 -15.89
CA TRP A 167 1.46 0.83 -14.79
C TRP A 167 0.88 2.08 -14.14
N ALA A 168 0.65 3.15 -14.91
CA ALA A 168 0.21 4.43 -14.34
C ALA A 168 -1.19 4.34 -13.72
N MET A 169 -2.18 3.83 -14.46
CA MET A 169 -3.54 3.68 -13.96
C MET A 169 -3.64 2.72 -12.75
N PRO A 170 -3.04 1.51 -12.79
CA PRO A 170 -3.00 0.64 -11.63
C PRO A 170 -2.36 1.28 -10.40
N ALA A 171 -1.27 2.04 -10.56
CA ALA A 171 -0.61 2.70 -9.44
C ALA A 171 -1.49 3.78 -8.78
N LEU A 172 -2.24 4.55 -9.60
CA LEU A 172 -3.20 5.55 -9.11
C LEU A 172 -4.41 4.89 -8.44
N LEU A 173 -4.92 3.78 -8.98
CA LEU A 173 -5.99 3.00 -8.34
C LEU A 173 -5.54 2.41 -7.01
N ALA A 174 -4.33 1.87 -6.94
CA ALA A 174 -3.73 1.38 -5.70
C ALA A 174 -3.54 2.52 -4.67
N LEU A 175 -3.15 3.71 -5.12
CA LEU A 175 -3.04 4.89 -4.25
C LEU A 175 -4.41 5.23 -3.65
N TRP A 176 -5.45 5.28 -4.50
CA TRP A 176 -6.81 5.52 -4.05
C TRP A 176 -7.28 4.45 -3.07
N GLN A 177 -6.99 3.18 -3.35
CA GLN A 177 -7.33 2.04 -2.49
C GLN A 177 -6.64 2.15 -1.11
N LEU A 178 -5.33 2.40 -1.08
CA LEU A 178 -4.55 2.61 0.13
C LEU A 178 -5.09 3.77 0.95
N PHE A 179 -5.34 4.91 0.31
CA PHE A 179 -5.93 6.07 0.96
C PHE A 179 -7.31 5.73 1.54
N PHE A 180 -8.19 5.15 0.74
CA PHE A 180 -9.57 4.98 1.15
C PHE A 180 -9.71 3.99 2.32
N PHE A 181 -9.08 2.82 2.22
CA PHE A 181 -9.20 1.75 3.23
C PHE A 181 -8.14 1.80 4.32
N GLY A 182 -6.99 2.42 4.07
CA GLY A 182 -5.86 2.50 4.99
C GLY A 182 -5.68 3.85 5.67
N THR A 183 -6.39 4.90 5.24
CA THR A 183 -6.25 6.24 5.81
C THR A 183 -7.60 6.87 6.12
N TYR A 184 -8.44 7.09 5.10
CA TYR A 184 -9.69 7.82 5.25
C TYR A 184 -10.71 7.08 6.11
N LEU A 185 -11.11 5.87 5.72
CA LEU A 185 -12.18 5.15 6.40
C LEU A 185 -11.84 4.83 7.88
N PRO A 186 -10.61 4.40 8.22
CA PRO A 186 -10.25 4.13 9.61
C PRO A 186 -10.18 5.38 10.50
N HIS A 187 -9.77 6.53 9.94
CA HIS A 187 -9.43 7.73 10.70
C HIS A 187 -10.41 8.89 10.53
N ARG A 188 -11.44 8.78 9.68
CA ARG A 188 -12.44 9.85 9.54
C ARG A 188 -13.15 10.11 10.85
N HIS A 189 -13.35 11.39 11.16
CA HIS A 189 -14.05 11.79 12.37
C HIS A 189 -15.56 11.53 12.19
N GLU A 190 -16.17 10.97 13.21
CA GLU A 190 -17.61 10.68 13.26
C GLU A 190 -18.13 11.02 14.66
N ALA A 191 -19.44 11.23 14.79
CA ALA A 191 -20.06 11.61 16.06
C ALA A 191 -19.79 10.60 17.20
N ALA A 192 -19.65 9.31 16.88
CA ALA A 192 -19.37 8.27 17.86
C ALA A 192 -17.97 8.33 18.48
N GLY A 193 -17.05 9.14 17.94
CA GLY A 193 -15.67 9.23 18.43
C GLY A 193 -14.86 7.94 18.20
N PHE A 194 -13.70 7.84 18.82
CA PHE A 194 -12.80 6.68 18.72
C PHE A 194 -12.70 5.95 20.06
N ALA A 195 -12.42 4.65 20.00
CA ALA A 195 -12.29 3.81 21.19
C ALA A 195 -11.08 4.18 22.07
N ASP A 196 -10.01 4.71 21.46
CA ASP A 196 -8.79 5.10 22.14
C ASP A 196 -8.00 6.20 21.38
N HIS A 197 -6.79 6.48 21.89
CA HIS A 197 -5.89 7.50 21.37
C HIS A 197 -5.30 7.19 19.98
N HIS A 198 -5.39 5.96 19.48
CA HIS A 198 -4.92 5.62 18.12
C HIS A 198 -5.85 6.20 17.04
N ARG A 199 -7.04 6.67 17.41
CA ARG A 199 -8.02 7.30 16.52
C ARG A 199 -8.25 6.52 15.23
N ALA A 200 -8.31 5.19 15.34
CA ALA A 200 -8.48 4.25 14.25
C ALA A 200 -9.71 3.38 14.49
N ARG A 201 -10.30 2.87 13.40
CA ARG A 201 -11.40 1.89 13.43
C ARG A 201 -11.17 0.79 12.41
N SER A 202 -11.73 -0.38 12.68
CA SER A 202 -11.72 -1.52 11.77
C SER A 202 -13.08 -1.66 11.08
N THR A 203 -13.07 -1.82 9.75
CA THR A 203 -14.31 -1.99 8.99
C THR A 203 -14.79 -3.43 9.10
N GLN A 204 -16.09 -3.65 9.35
CA GLN A 204 -16.67 -4.99 9.38
C GLN A 204 -16.74 -5.58 7.96
N LEU A 205 -15.66 -6.26 7.57
CA LEU A 205 -15.53 -6.93 6.28
C LEU A 205 -15.43 -8.45 6.47
N SER A 206 -15.97 -9.19 5.50
CA SER A 206 -15.69 -10.62 5.37
C SER A 206 -14.18 -10.86 5.19
N PRO A 207 -13.65 -12.05 5.52
CA PRO A 207 -12.22 -12.32 5.37
C PRO A 207 -11.67 -12.04 3.97
N MET A 208 -12.44 -12.39 2.93
CA MET A 208 -12.08 -12.13 1.54
C MET A 208 -12.05 -10.63 1.22
N MET A 209 -13.08 -9.88 1.63
CA MET A 209 -13.13 -8.44 1.38
C MET A 209 -12.03 -7.69 2.16
N SER A 210 -11.72 -8.15 3.36
CA SER A 210 -10.60 -7.64 4.17
C SER A 210 -9.27 -7.79 3.42
N LEU A 211 -9.02 -8.94 2.78
CA LEU A 211 -7.83 -9.17 1.94
C LEU A 211 -7.84 -8.29 0.67
N ILE A 212 -8.95 -8.26 -0.06
CA ILE A 212 -9.06 -7.54 -1.34
C ILE A 212 -8.92 -6.03 -1.14
N THR A 213 -9.48 -5.47 -0.07
CA THR A 213 -9.51 -4.02 0.15
C THR A 213 -8.16 -3.43 0.50
N CYS A 214 -7.41 -4.05 1.42
CA CYS A 214 -6.10 -3.54 1.83
C CYS A 214 -5.29 -4.59 2.59
N PHE A 215 -5.19 -5.83 2.11
CA PHE A 215 -4.39 -6.90 2.75
C PHE A 215 -4.66 -7.04 4.26
N HIS A 216 -5.94 -7.11 4.61
CA HIS A 216 -6.48 -7.13 5.97
C HIS A 216 -6.48 -5.82 6.74
N PHE A 217 -5.70 -4.80 6.38
CA PHE A 217 -5.73 -3.50 7.06
C PHE A 217 -7.11 -2.84 7.01
N GLY A 218 -7.87 -2.97 5.92
CA GLY A 218 -9.23 -2.41 5.86
C GLY A 218 -10.16 -2.99 6.92
N GLY A 219 -9.97 -4.26 7.30
CA GLY A 219 -10.79 -4.95 8.29
C GLY A 219 -10.17 -5.11 9.67
N TYR A 220 -8.92 -4.66 9.85
CA TYR A 220 -8.13 -4.83 11.08
C TYR A 220 -7.21 -3.63 11.36
N HIS A 221 -7.61 -2.42 10.95
CA HIS A 221 -6.77 -1.23 11.05
C HIS A 221 -6.50 -0.83 12.51
N HIS A 222 -7.54 -0.88 13.36
CA HIS A 222 -7.37 -0.57 14.78
C HIS A 222 -6.47 -1.60 15.47
N GLU A 223 -6.66 -2.88 15.17
CA GLU A 223 -5.81 -3.96 15.68
C GLU A 223 -4.36 -3.82 15.23
N HIS A 224 -4.13 -3.32 14.02
CA HIS A 224 -2.79 -2.95 13.54
C HIS A 224 -2.16 -1.84 14.39
N HIS A 225 -2.88 -0.75 14.67
CA HIS A 225 -2.35 0.33 15.54
C HIS A 225 -2.01 -0.18 16.95
N LEU A 226 -2.78 -1.13 17.48
CA LEU A 226 -2.48 -1.80 18.75
C LEU A 226 -1.28 -2.74 18.66
N SER A 227 -1.14 -3.47 17.55
CA SER A 227 -0.12 -4.50 17.33
C SER A 227 0.67 -4.33 16.04
N PRO A 228 1.43 -3.23 15.87
CA PRO A 228 2.08 -2.89 14.60
C PRO A 228 3.19 -3.87 14.17
N ALA A 229 3.65 -4.72 15.09
CA ALA A 229 4.61 -5.78 14.79
C ALA A 229 3.97 -7.03 14.14
N THR A 230 2.63 -7.10 14.11
CA THR A 230 1.88 -8.20 13.48
C THR A 230 1.79 -7.93 11.98
N PRO A 231 2.27 -8.83 11.11
CA PRO A 231 2.24 -8.62 9.67
C PRO A 231 0.82 -8.78 9.13
N TRP A 232 0.59 -8.25 7.94
CA TRP A 232 -0.72 -8.17 7.29
C TRP A 232 -1.49 -9.51 7.25
N TRP A 233 -0.80 -10.61 6.94
CA TRP A 233 -1.38 -11.95 6.80
C TRP A 233 -1.74 -12.59 8.14
N ALA A 234 -1.21 -12.06 9.25
CA ALA A 234 -1.49 -12.53 10.61
C ALA A 234 -2.49 -11.63 11.35
N LEU A 235 -2.86 -10.46 10.81
CA LEU A 235 -3.87 -9.58 11.41
C LEU A 235 -5.20 -10.30 11.70
N PRO A 236 -5.72 -11.20 10.83
CA PRO A 236 -6.93 -11.95 11.14
C PRO A 236 -6.83 -12.92 12.33
N ARG A 237 -5.63 -13.17 12.87
CA ARG A 237 -5.44 -13.94 14.12
C ARG A 237 -5.68 -13.09 15.37
N LEU A 238 -5.76 -11.76 15.23
CA LEU A 238 -6.08 -10.84 16.32
C LEU A 238 -7.60 -10.84 16.58
N THR A 239 -7.97 -10.77 17.84
CA THR A 239 -9.37 -10.56 18.22
C THR A 239 -9.79 -9.13 17.88
N ARG A 240 -10.88 -8.98 17.11
CA ARG A 240 -11.45 -7.66 16.84
C ARG A 240 -11.95 -7.01 18.13
N ARG A 241 -11.67 -5.73 18.33
CA ARG A 241 -12.14 -4.96 19.48
C ARG A 241 -13.27 -4.01 19.12
#